data_AF-A0A7X1M2H0-F1
#
_entry.id   AF-A0A7X1M2H0-F1
#
_cell.length_a   1.000
_cell.length_b   1.000
_cell.length_c   1.000
_cell.angle_alpha   90.00
_cell.angle_beta   90.00
_cell.angle_gamma   90.00
#
_symmetry.space_group_name_H-M   'P 1'
#
loop_
_entity.id
_entity.type
_entity.pdbx_description
1 polymer ?
#
loop_
_entity_poly.entity_id
_entity_poly.type
_entity_poly.pdbx_seq_one_letter_code
_entity_poly.pdbx_strand_id
1 'polypeptide(L)'
;MWGRKRRLADAEVRLAAAMEEAAEAHGRLAELTDRIDGLHRAVQATCGHGDGMPTSSTREALAEVPGTLDSCRHLLADYLRTRDEWVRSEVSDPDHLDRAAHHFASWAEQAGEPTEHLEELLAALTEVQARLYELRIALPPVRARAHAAVAAARNDLLWARNPLPGRFALEARLNALGDRLRELDAGRVELVEDGDEVTDWYREVEAGAAEVRDAVSLPLSFGDR
;
A
#
# COMPACT_ATOMS: atom_id res chain seq x y z
N MET A 1 58.43 -24.21 -3.60
CA MET A 1 57.22 -24.83 -3.00
C MET A 1 56.47 -23.88 -2.04
N TRP A 2 57.16 -22.97 -1.33
CA TRP A 2 56.53 -22.01 -0.40
C TRP A 2 55.58 -20.99 -1.06
N GLY A 3 55.92 -20.46 -2.25
CA GLY A 3 55.06 -19.47 -2.93
C GLY A 3 53.69 -20.02 -3.37
N ARG A 4 53.58 -21.30 -3.72
CA ARG A 4 52.31 -21.93 -4.12
C ARG A 4 51.39 -22.15 -2.93
N LYS A 5 51.94 -22.57 -1.77
CA LYS A 5 51.19 -22.71 -0.52
C LYS A 5 50.67 -21.38 0.00
N ARG A 6 51.51 -20.34 -0.05
CA ARG A 6 51.11 -18.97 0.34
C ARG A 6 50.00 -18.43 -0.56
N ARG A 7 50.14 -18.59 -1.88
CA ARG A 7 49.11 -18.16 -2.84
C ARG A 7 47.76 -18.84 -2.62
N LEU A 8 47.76 -20.14 -2.31
CA LEU A 8 46.54 -20.87 -1.98
C LEU A 8 45.88 -20.32 -0.72
N ALA A 9 46.64 -20.17 0.37
CA ALA A 9 46.12 -19.61 1.62
C ALA A 9 45.57 -18.18 1.43
N ASP A 10 46.26 -17.34 0.66
CA ASP A 10 45.79 -15.97 0.38
C ASP A 10 44.48 -15.97 -0.45
N ALA A 11 44.31 -16.93 -1.37
CA ALA A 11 43.09 -17.09 -2.15
C ALA A 11 41.91 -17.64 -1.33
N GLU A 12 42.18 -18.57 -0.42
CA GLU A 12 41.19 -19.08 0.55
C GLU A 12 40.68 -17.96 1.46
N VAL A 13 41.56 -17.09 1.96
CA VAL A 13 41.18 -15.93 2.78
C VAL A 13 40.32 -14.94 2.00
N ARG A 14 40.68 -14.62 0.74
CA ARG A 14 39.86 -13.74 -0.12
C ARG A 14 38.48 -14.32 -0.38
N LEU A 15 38.40 -15.62 -0.67
CA LEU A 15 37.12 -16.29 -0.86
C LEU A 15 36.27 -16.25 0.40
N ALA A 16 36.84 -16.59 1.56
CA ALA A 16 36.12 -16.55 2.82
C ALA A 16 35.53 -15.16 3.12
N ALA A 17 36.32 -14.10 2.93
CA ALA A 17 35.85 -12.73 3.12
C ALA A 17 34.72 -12.36 2.14
N ALA A 18 34.86 -12.69 0.85
CA ALA A 18 33.83 -12.41 -0.14
C ALA A 18 32.53 -13.20 0.13
N MET A 19 32.64 -14.44 0.60
CA MET A 19 31.47 -15.24 1.00
C MET A 19 30.79 -14.69 2.25
N GLU A 20 31.54 -14.16 3.21
CA GLU A 20 30.99 -13.50 4.40
C GLU A 20 30.22 -12.24 4.02
N GLU A 21 30.81 -11.37 3.19
CA GLU A 21 30.16 -10.17 2.68
C GLU A 21 28.87 -10.48 1.89
N ALA A 22 28.93 -11.47 1.00
CA ALA A 22 27.75 -11.94 0.27
C ALA A 22 26.68 -12.53 1.20
N ALA A 23 27.09 -13.25 2.26
CA ALA A 23 26.15 -13.77 3.26
C ALA A 23 25.45 -12.66 4.05
N GLU A 24 26.17 -11.59 4.41
CA GLU A 24 25.58 -10.42 5.05
C GLU A 24 24.58 -9.71 4.13
N ALA A 25 24.96 -9.46 2.88
CA ALA A 25 24.08 -8.84 1.89
C ALA A 25 22.82 -9.69 1.65
N HIS A 26 22.98 -11.01 1.55
CA HIS A 26 21.85 -11.95 1.48
C HIS A 26 20.95 -11.85 2.72
N GLY A 27 21.53 -11.81 3.92
CA GLY A 27 20.76 -11.68 5.16
C GLY A 27 19.89 -10.42 5.19
N ARG A 28 20.46 -9.27 4.80
CA ARG A 28 19.75 -7.98 4.75
C ARG A 28 18.62 -8.00 3.71
N LEU A 29 18.92 -8.47 2.49
CA LEU A 29 17.94 -8.56 1.42
C LEU A 29 16.78 -9.50 1.79
N ALA A 30 17.07 -10.64 2.42
CA ALA A 30 16.06 -11.58 2.89
C ALA A 30 15.15 -10.97 3.97
N GLU A 31 15.74 -10.30 4.97
CA GLU A 31 14.97 -9.63 6.02
C GLU A 31 14.00 -8.59 5.45
N LEU A 32 14.48 -7.72 4.55
CA LEU A 32 13.65 -6.70 3.92
C LEU A 32 12.54 -7.32 3.07
N THR A 33 12.86 -8.36 2.29
CA THR A 33 11.89 -9.10 1.47
C THR A 33 10.75 -9.64 2.34
N ASP A 34 11.07 -10.28 3.47
CA ASP A 34 10.09 -10.83 4.40
C ASP A 34 9.25 -9.74 5.08
N ARG A 35 9.88 -8.62 5.47
CA ARG A 35 9.17 -7.48 6.08
C ARG A 35 8.19 -6.84 5.12
N ILE A 36 8.58 -6.63 3.86
CA ILE A 36 7.72 -6.06 2.82
C ILE A 36 6.60 -7.02 2.46
N ASP A 37 6.87 -8.31 2.33
CA ASP A 37 5.84 -9.33 2.08
C ASP A 37 4.79 -9.37 3.21
N GLY A 38 5.24 -9.30 4.48
CA GLY A 38 4.36 -9.20 5.64
C GLY A 38 3.53 -7.92 5.66
N LEU A 39 4.15 -6.77 5.40
CA LEU A 39 3.48 -5.47 5.40
C LEU A 39 2.48 -5.35 4.24
N HIS A 40 2.85 -5.80 3.04
CA HIS A 40 1.99 -5.87 1.88
C HIS A 40 0.71 -6.68 2.17
N ARG A 41 0.83 -7.86 2.78
CA ARG A 41 -0.34 -8.66 3.20
C ARG A 41 -1.20 -7.94 4.24
N ALA A 42 -0.57 -7.26 5.21
CA ALA A 42 -1.29 -6.51 6.24
C ALA A 42 -2.09 -5.34 5.63
N VAL A 43 -1.51 -4.61 4.69
CA VAL A 43 -2.19 -3.52 3.96
C VAL A 43 -3.34 -4.08 3.12
N GLN A 44 -3.12 -5.15 2.36
CA GLN A 44 -4.18 -5.80 1.59
C GLN A 44 -5.36 -6.26 2.45
N ALA A 45 -5.08 -6.82 3.63
CA ALA A 45 -6.10 -7.25 4.57
C ALA A 45 -6.90 -6.11 5.21
N THR A 46 -6.47 -4.86 5.05
CA THR A 46 -7.16 -3.69 5.62
C THR A 46 -8.22 -3.12 4.68
N CYS A 47 -8.19 -3.43 3.38
CA CYS A 47 -9.11 -2.89 2.38
C CYS A 47 -10.17 -3.91 1.93
N GLY A 48 -11.28 -3.43 1.33
CA GLY A 48 -12.27 -4.28 0.67
C GLY A 48 -13.41 -4.83 1.54
N HIS A 49 -13.65 -4.28 2.73
CA HIS A 49 -14.71 -4.73 3.65
C HIS A 49 -16.04 -3.95 3.54
N GLY A 50 -16.15 -3.01 2.59
CA GLY A 50 -17.34 -2.17 2.42
C GLY A 50 -17.52 -1.14 3.55
N ASP A 51 -16.42 -0.77 4.20
CA ASP A 51 -16.32 0.17 5.32
C ASP A 51 -15.91 1.58 4.88
N GLY A 52 -15.77 1.79 3.57
CA GLY A 52 -15.33 3.04 2.96
C GLY A 52 -13.82 3.20 2.84
N MET A 53 -13.04 2.17 3.20
CA MET A 53 -11.58 2.20 3.03
C MET A 53 -11.19 2.27 1.54
N PRO A 54 -10.24 3.14 1.17
CA PRO A 54 -9.84 3.33 -0.22
C PRO A 54 -9.25 2.04 -0.76
N THR A 55 -9.95 1.40 -1.71
CA THR A 55 -9.57 0.06 -2.19
C THR A 55 -8.88 0.13 -3.54
N SER A 56 -9.30 1.04 -4.43
CA SER A 56 -8.69 1.22 -5.75
C SER A 56 -7.28 1.78 -5.67
N SER A 57 -7.11 2.92 -4.99
CA SER A 57 -5.81 3.58 -4.86
C SER A 57 -4.82 2.77 -4.03
N THR A 58 -5.27 2.09 -2.97
CA THR A 58 -4.39 1.15 -2.25
C THR A 58 -3.96 -0.01 -3.13
N ARG A 59 -4.84 -0.56 -3.99
CA ARG A 59 -4.44 -1.62 -4.92
C ARG A 59 -3.38 -1.13 -5.91
N GLU A 60 -3.54 0.08 -6.43
CA GLU A 60 -2.60 0.70 -7.36
C GLU A 60 -1.23 0.94 -6.71
N ALA A 61 -1.20 1.50 -5.50
CA ALA A 61 0.03 1.71 -4.73
C ALA A 61 0.78 0.40 -4.40
N LEU A 62 0.07 -0.73 -4.35
CA LEU A 62 0.64 -2.05 -4.10
C LEU A 62 0.97 -2.84 -5.36
N ALA A 63 0.69 -2.32 -6.56
CA ALA A 63 0.71 -3.11 -7.79
C ALA A 63 2.10 -3.69 -8.13
N GLU A 64 3.16 -2.96 -7.81
CA GLU A 64 4.55 -3.34 -8.15
C GLU A 64 5.17 -4.31 -7.13
N VAL A 65 4.66 -4.34 -5.90
CA VAL A 65 5.23 -5.09 -4.78
C VAL A 65 5.44 -6.58 -5.10
N PRO A 66 4.47 -7.32 -5.70
CA PRO A 66 4.66 -8.73 -6.01
C PRO A 66 5.81 -8.98 -7.00
N GLY A 67 5.96 -8.13 -8.03
CA GLY A 67 7.01 -8.26 -9.03
C GLY A 67 8.40 -8.01 -8.45
N THR A 68 8.52 -7.00 -7.59
CA THR A 68 9.76 -6.70 -6.87
C THR A 68 10.14 -7.84 -5.92
N LEU A 69 9.19 -8.35 -5.13
CA LEU A 69 9.42 -9.46 -4.21
C LEU A 69 9.84 -10.73 -4.95
N ASP A 70 9.21 -11.05 -6.08
CA ASP A 70 9.59 -12.22 -6.88
C ASP A 70 11.00 -12.06 -7.44
N SER A 71 11.38 -10.88 -7.93
CA SER A 71 12.74 -10.62 -8.40
C SER A 71 13.78 -10.81 -7.29
N CYS A 72 13.51 -10.32 -6.08
CA CYS A 72 14.38 -10.50 -4.92
C CYS A 72 14.49 -11.98 -4.52
N ARG A 73 13.37 -12.72 -4.52
CA ARG A 73 13.36 -14.17 -4.23
C ARG A 73 14.21 -14.97 -5.22
N HIS A 74 14.20 -14.61 -6.51
CA HIS A 74 15.07 -15.24 -7.50
C HIS A 74 16.55 -14.96 -7.20
N LEU A 75 16.90 -13.73 -6.85
CA LEU A 75 18.28 -13.35 -6.50
C LEU A 75 18.78 -14.08 -5.23
N LEU A 76 17.94 -14.16 -4.20
CA LEU A 76 18.21 -14.90 -2.97
C LEU A 76 18.41 -16.41 -3.24
N ALA A 77 17.55 -17.00 -4.07
CA ALA A 77 17.67 -18.40 -4.45
C ALA A 77 18.95 -18.69 -5.25
N ASP A 78 19.34 -17.77 -6.14
CA ASP A 78 20.58 -17.89 -6.92
C ASP A 78 21.81 -17.92 -6.01
N TYR A 79 21.88 -17.04 -5.01
CA TYR A 79 22.94 -17.06 -4.01
C TYR A 79 23.03 -18.40 -3.28
N LEU A 80 21.90 -18.90 -2.77
CA LEU A 80 21.89 -20.15 -1.99
C LEU A 80 22.38 -21.33 -2.84
N ARG A 81 21.97 -21.38 -4.11
CA ARG A 81 22.43 -22.39 -5.07
C ARG A 81 23.95 -22.29 -5.27
N THR A 82 24.45 -21.10 -5.60
CA THR A 82 25.89 -20.86 -5.83
C THR A 82 26.72 -21.17 -4.60
N ARG A 83 26.27 -20.74 -3.41
CA ARG A 83 26.92 -21.04 -2.13
C ARG A 83 26.99 -22.55 -1.89
N ASP A 84 25.89 -23.26 -2.10
CA ASP A 84 25.82 -24.71 -1.90
C ASP A 84 26.74 -25.47 -2.87
N GLU A 85 26.85 -25.02 -4.12
CA GLU A 85 27.79 -25.57 -5.11
C GLU A 85 29.24 -25.39 -4.65
N TRP A 86 29.58 -24.21 -4.15
CA TRP A 86 30.94 -23.92 -3.66
C TRP A 86 31.31 -24.65 -2.39
N VAL A 87 30.42 -24.72 -1.39
CA VAL A 87 30.68 -25.42 -0.13
C VAL A 87 30.90 -26.93 -0.34
N ARG A 88 30.29 -27.51 -1.38
CA ARG A 88 30.46 -28.93 -1.74
C ARG A 88 31.63 -29.19 -2.69
N SER A 89 32.31 -28.13 -3.16
CA SER A 89 33.42 -28.22 -4.09
C SER A 89 34.72 -28.60 -3.36
N GLU A 90 35.46 -29.59 -3.86
CA GLU A 90 36.77 -29.99 -3.33
C GLU A 90 37.95 -29.30 -4.05
N VAL A 91 37.69 -28.17 -4.74
CA VAL A 91 38.71 -27.54 -5.60
C VAL A 91 39.78 -26.82 -4.77
N SER A 92 41.04 -27.23 -4.96
CA SER A 92 42.24 -26.60 -4.34
C SER A 92 43.11 -25.83 -5.35
N ASP A 93 42.49 -25.23 -6.37
CA ASP A 93 43.17 -24.39 -7.37
C ASP A 93 43.00 -22.90 -7.05
N PRO A 94 44.09 -22.14 -6.78
CA PRO A 94 44.00 -20.72 -6.43
C PRO A 94 43.29 -19.85 -7.47
N ASP A 95 43.45 -20.15 -8.77
CA ASP A 95 42.80 -19.36 -9.83
C ASP A 95 41.28 -19.57 -9.83
N HIS A 96 40.83 -20.77 -9.43
CA HIS A 96 39.41 -21.06 -9.27
C HIS A 96 38.82 -20.37 -8.02
N LEU A 97 39.56 -20.37 -6.92
CA LEU A 97 39.17 -19.65 -5.69
C LEU A 97 39.07 -18.14 -5.91
N ASP A 98 40.00 -17.55 -6.67
CA ASP A 98 39.95 -16.12 -6.99
C ASP A 98 38.72 -15.78 -7.87
N ARG A 99 38.34 -16.65 -8.82
CA ARG A 99 37.11 -16.49 -9.61
C ARG A 99 35.86 -16.60 -8.73
N ALA A 100 35.85 -17.53 -7.78
CA ALA A 100 34.79 -17.68 -6.79
C ALA A 100 34.62 -16.41 -5.95
N ALA A 101 35.73 -15.90 -5.42
CA ALA A 101 35.75 -14.70 -4.59
C ALA A 101 35.19 -13.50 -5.36
N HIS A 102 35.61 -13.33 -6.62
CA HIS A 102 35.07 -12.27 -7.48
C HIS A 102 33.57 -12.43 -7.74
N HIS A 103 33.08 -13.66 -7.92
CA HIS A 103 31.66 -13.92 -8.10
C HIS A 103 30.84 -13.56 -6.85
N PHE A 104 31.26 -13.98 -5.65
CA PHE A 104 30.58 -13.62 -4.40
C PHE A 104 30.63 -12.11 -4.11
N ALA A 105 31.78 -11.46 -4.33
CA ALA A 105 31.90 -10.02 -4.19
C ALA A 105 30.95 -9.28 -5.16
N SER A 106 30.90 -9.71 -6.42
CA SER A 106 29.98 -9.13 -7.41
C SER A 106 28.51 -9.37 -7.05
N TRP A 107 28.18 -10.54 -6.48
CA TRP A 107 26.84 -10.80 -5.99
C TRP A 107 26.46 -9.86 -4.83
N ALA A 108 27.37 -9.64 -3.88
CA ALA A 108 27.15 -8.72 -2.77
C ALA A 108 26.91 -7.27 -3.25
N GLU A 109 27.69 -6.81 -4.23
CA GLU A 109 27.49 -5.51 -4.88
C GLU A 109 26.13 -5.43 -5.60
N GLN A 110 25.77 -6.48 -6.36
CA GLN A 110 24.48 -6.55 -7.08
C GLN A 110 23.26 -6.59 -6.14
N ALA A 111 23.43 -7.08 -4.92
CA ALA A 111 22.36 -7.07 -3.90
C ALA A 111 22.12 -5.67 -3.30
N GLY A 112 23.04 -4.71 -3.51
CA GLY A 112 22.93 -3.35 -2.99
C GLY A 112 21.73 -2.59 -3.55
N GLU A 113 21.61 -2.50 -4.87
CA GLU A 113 20.51 -1.78 -5.54
C GLU A 113 19.11 -2.34 -5.16
N PRO A 114 18.86 -3.66 -5.20
CA PRO A 114 17.62 -4.23 -4.69
C PRO A 114 17.36 -3.91 -3.21
N THR A 115 18.41 -3.91 -2.37
CA THR A 115 18.27 -3.59 -0.94
C THR A 115 17.80 -2.15 -0.74
N GLU A 116 18.44 -1.18 -1.40
CA GLU A 116 18.05 0.23 -1.34
C GLU A 116 16.61 0.43 -1.83
N HIS A 117 16.25 -0.19 -2.96
CA HIS A 117 14.89 -0.14 -3.49
C HIS A 117 13.86 -0.74 -2.52
N LEU A 118 14.18 -1.86 -1.85
CA LEU A 118 13.31 -2.42 -0.82
C LEU A 118 13.18 -1.51 0.40
N GLU A 119 14.23 -0.80 0.81
CA GLU A 119 14.14 0.16 1.93
C GLU A 119 13.19 1.33 1.60
N GLU A 120 13.27 1.88 0.39
CA GLU A 120 12.34 2.91 -0.10
C GLU A 120 10.90 2.39 -0.12
N LEU A 121 10.70 1.18 -0.65
CA LEU A 121 9.39 0.54 -0.71
C LEU A 121 8.83 0.27 0.69
N LEU A 122 9.66 -0.17 1.64
CA LEU A 122 9.28 -0.39 3.02
C LEU A 122 8.81 0.92 3.68
N ALA A 123 9.50 2.03 3.45
CA ALA A 123 9.10 3.34 3.95
C ALA A 123 7.75 3.77 3.39
N ALA A 124 7.56 3.68 2.07
CA ALA A 124 6.30 4.01 1.40
C ALA A 124 5.12 3.15 1.90
N LEU A 125 5.32 1.84 2.03
CA LEU A 125 4.30 0.94 2.55
C LEU A 125 3.96 1.21 4.03
N THR A 126 4.95 1.62 4.83
CA THR A 126 4.73 1.98 6.23
C THR A 126 3.87 3.23 6.34
N GLU A 127 4.11 4.22 5.47
CA GLU A 127 3.28 5.42 5.39
C GLU A 127 1.84 5.09 4.96
N VAL A 128 1.67 4.24 3.94
CA VAL A 128 0.33 3.77 3.53
C VAL A 128 -0.37 3.08 4.70
N GLN A 129 0.32 2.21 5.44
CA GLN A 129 -0.25 1.54 6.60
C GLN A 129 -0.68 2.53 7.71
N ALA A 130 0.15 3.54 7.99
CA ALA A 130 -0.17 4.58 8.96
C ALA A 130 -1.43 5.35 8.57
N ARG A 131 -1.50 5.81 7.32
CA ARG A 131 -2.68 6.53 6.77
C ARG A 131 -3.94 5.67 6.82
N LEU A 132 -3.86 4.38 6.48
CA LEU A 132 -5.00 3.47 6.58
C LEU A 132 -5.44 3.25 8.04
N TYR A 133 -4.50 3.20 8.98
CA TYR A 133 -4.83 3.07 10.40
C TYR A 133 -5.54 4.31 10.94
N GLU A 134 -5.08 5.50 10.57
CA GLU A 134 -5.74 6.77 10.91
C GLU A 134 -7.16 6.83 10.34
N LEU A 135 -7.33 6.48 9.05
CA LEU A 135 -8.64 6.41 8.40
C LEU A 135 -9.56 5.42 9.09
N ARG A 136 -9.07 4.25 9.51
CA ARG A 136 -9.87 3.25 10.23
C ARG A 136 -10.48 3.79 11.52
N ILE A 137 -9.83 4.78 12.15
CA ILE A 137 -10.33 5.47 13.35
C ILE A 137 -11.27 6.62 12.98
N ALA A 138 -10.88 7.43 11.99
CA ALA A 138 -11.59 8.65 11.63
C ALA A 138 -12.88 8.43 10.83
N LEU A 139 -12.93 7.39 9.99
CA LEU A 139 -14.00 7.17 9.02
C LEU A 139 -15.35 6.73 9.63
N PRO A 140 -15.42 5.77 10.58
CA PRO A 140 -16.69 5.30 11.13
C PRO A 140 -17.64 6.39 11.63
N PRO A 141 -17.21 7.38 12.45
CA PRO A 141 -18.13 8.42 12.92
C PRO A 141 -18.63 9.33 11.80
N VAL A 142 -17.79 9.68 10.81
CA VAL A 142 -18.20 10.56 9.70
C VAL A 142 -19.16 9.82 8.77
N ARG A 143 -18.86 8.55 8.46
CA ARG A 143 -19.73 7.67 7.69
C ARG A 143 -21.12 7.54 8.34
N ALA A 144 -21.18 7.27 9.65
CA ALA A 144 -22.44 7.17 10.37
C ALA A 144 -23.29 8.45 10.26
N ARG A 145 -22.66 9.63 10.36
CA ARG A 145 -23.33 10.93 10.21
C ARG A 145 -23.87 11.15 8.80
N ALA A 146 -23.10 10.85 7.76
CA ALA A 146 -23.54 10.97 6.37
C ALA A 146 -24.76 10.07 6.08
N HIS A 147 -24.72 8.81 6.52
CA HIS A 147 -25.88 7.90 6.40
C HIS A 147 -27.11 8.42 7.14
N ALA A 148 -26.94 8.91 8.38
CA ALA A 148 -28.03 9.49 9.15
C ALA A 148 -28.62 10.75 8.48
N ALA A 149 -27.77 11.62 7.92
CA ALA A 149 -28.19 12.83 7.23
C ALA A 149 -29.00 12.52 5.96
N VAL A 150 -28.54 11.58 5.12
CA VAL A 150 -29.28 11.13 3.93
C VAL A 150 -30.60 10.47 4.30
N ALA A 151 -30.63 9.64 5.35
CA ALA A 151 -31.86 9.02 5.83
C ALA A 151 -32.87 10.06 6.37
N ALA A 152 -32.39 11.06 7.12
CA ALA A 152 -33.21 12.16 7.61
C ALA A 152 -33.77 13.00 6.44
N ALA A 153 -32.95 13.37 5.46
CA ALA A 153 -33.38 14.09 4.27
C ALA A 153 -34.45 13.33 3.48
N ARG A 154 -34.30 12.01 3.36
CA ARG A 154 -35.31 11.15 2.73
C ARG A 154 -36.63 11.17 3.50
N ASN A 155 -36.58 11.05 4.83
CA ASN A 155 -37.79 11.10 5.66
C ASN A 155 -38.48 12.46 5.57
N ASP A 156 -37.74 13.57 5.66
CA ASP A 156 -38.30 14.92 5.58
C ASP A 156 -39.01 15.14 4.23
N LEU A 157 -38.40 14.68 3.12
CA LEU A 157 -38.98 14.78 1.78
C LEU A 157 -40.23 13.89 1.61
N LEU A 158 -40.27 12.71 2.25
CA LEU A 158 -41.44 11.83 2.25
C LEU A 158 -42.64 12.46 2.98
N TRP A 159 -42.37 13.13 4.11
CA TRP A 159 -43.40 13.76 4.96
C TRP A 159 -43.72 15.23 4.58
N ALA A 160 -43.00 15.79 3.60
CA ALA A 160 -43.25 17.13 3.11
C ALA A 160 -44.69 17.30 2.60
N ARG A 161 -45.32 18.46 2.92
CA ARG A 161 -46.67 18.78 2.45
C ARG A 161 -46.70 18.85 0.92
N ASN A 162 -47.75 18.30 0.32
CA ASN A 162 -48.03 18.48 -1.11
C ASN A 162 -48.93 19.71 -1.35
N PRO A 163 -48.66 20.52 -2.39
CA PRO A 163 -47.53 20.42 -3.32
C PRO A 163 -46.23 21.05 -2.75
N LEU A 164 -45.11 20.35 -2.91
CA LEU A 164 -43.76 20.89 -2.66
C LEU A 164 -43.13 21.32 -4.00
N PRO A 165 -42.88 22.62 -4.23
CA PRO A 165 -42.18 23.08 -5.43
C PRO A 165 -40.82 22.42 -5.59
N GLY A 166 -40.50 21.96 -6.80
CA GLY A 166 -39.18 21.36 -7.08
C GLY A 166 -38.94 19.98 -6.47
N ARG A 167 -39.98 19.30 -5.95
CA ARG A 167 -39.87 17.96 -5.32
C ARG A 167 -39.03 16.97 -6.15
N PHE A 168 -39.30 16.83 -7.45
CA PHE A 168 -38.54 15.91 -8.31
C PHE A 168 -37.04 16.25 -8.39
N ALA A 169 -36.68 17.53 -8.37
CA ALA A 169 -35.28 17.95 -8.38
C ALA A 169 -34.59 17.61 -7.05
N LEU A 170 -35.28 17.78 -5.92
CA LEU A 170 -34.81 17.38 -4.60
C LEU A 170 -34.67 15.85 -4.48
N GLU A 171 -35.63 15.09 -5.00
CA GLU A 171 -35.57 13.62 -5.07
C GLU A 171 -34.37 13.16 -5.92
N ALA A 172 -34.15 13.77 -7.09
CA ALA A 172 -33.01 13.47 -7.93
C ALA A 172 -31.67 13.79 -7.24
N ARG A 173 -31.57 14.96 -6.58
CA ARG A 173 -30.37 15.34 -5.81
C ARG A 173 -30.08 14.37 -4.67
N LEU A 174 -31.11 13.99 -3.91
CA LEU A 174 -30.97 13.04 -2.81
C LEU A 174 -30.58 11.64 -3.29
N ASN A 175 -31.08 11.20 -4.45
CA ASN A 175 -30.65 9.96 -5.07
C ASN A 175 -29.17 10.03 -5.47
N ALA A 176 -28.71 11.11 -6.11
CA ALA A 176 -27.31 11.29 -6.46
C ALA A 176 -26.39 11.27 -5.22
N LEU A 177 -26.79 11.91 -4.11
CA LEU A 177 -26.07 11.82 -2.83
C LEU A 177 -26.04 10.39 -2.27
N GLY A 178 -27.14 9.64 -2.39
CA GLY A 178 -27.20 8.24 -2.00
C GLY A 178 -26.32 7.33 -2.89
N ASP A 179 -26.19 7.64 -4.17
CA ASP A 179 -25.32 6.94 -5.10
C ASP A 179 -23.85 7.20 -4.73
N ARG A 180 -23.50 8.46 -4.48
CA ARG A 180 -22.17 8.85 -4.00
C ARG A 180 -21.83 8.16 -2.68
N LEU A 181 -22.75 8.14 -1.71
CA LEU A 181 -22.53 7.46 -0.43
C LEU A 181 -22.26 5.96 -0.60
N ARG A 182 -22.94 5.30 -1.54
CA ARG A 182 -22.69 3.88 -1.88
C ARG A 182 -21.35 3.66 -2.57
N GLU A 183 -20.86 4.62 -3.36
CA GLU A 183 -19.51 4.58 -3.93
C GLU A 183 -18.43 4.75 -2.87
N LEU A 184 -18.63 5.72 -1.96
CA LEU A 184 -17.73 5.95 -0.83
C LEU A 184 -17.64 4.68 0.02
N ASP A 185 -18.78 4.10 0.44
CA ASP A 185 -18.83 2.86 1.23
C ASP A 185 -18.16 1.67 0.53
N ALA A 186 -18.23 1.61 -0.80
CA ALA A 186 -17.57 0.58 -1.59
C ALA A 186 -16.05 0.79 -1.73
N GLY A 187 -15.49 1.86 -1.16
CA GLY A 187 -14.06 2.15 -1.22
C GLY A 187 -13.58 2.55 -2.61
N ARG A 188 -14.48 3.05 -3.48
CA ARG A 188 -14.17 3.53 -4.84
C ARG A 188 -13.68 4.98 -4.80
N VAL A 189 -12.80 5.29 -3.85
CA VAL A 189 -12.29 6.64 -3.60
C VAL A 189 -10.77 6.61 -3.75
N GLU A 190 -10.23 7.66 -4.35
CA GLU A 190 -8.80 7.82 -4.54
C GLU A 190 -8.15 8.28 -3.23
N LEU A 191 -6.91 7.84 -2.98
CA LEU A 191 -6.08 8.44 -1.93
C LEU A 191 -5.54 9.72 -2.54
N VAL A 192 -6.09 10.86 -2.15
CA VAL A 192 -5.60 12.16 -2.63
C VAL A 192 -4.37 12.54 -1.79
N GLU A 193 -3.28 12.90 -2.47
CA GLU A 193 -1.99 13.24 -1.82
C GLU A 193 -2.04 14.58 -1.05
N ASP A 194 -3.03 15.44 -1.34
CA ASP A 194 -3.07 16.85 -0.93
C ASP A 194 -4.25 17.22 0.00
N GLY A 195 -4.54 16.39 1.00
CA GLY A 195 -5.29 16.84 2.18
C GLY A 195 -6.82 16.95 2.07
N ASP A 196 -7.43 16.64 0.91
CA ASP A 196 -8.86 16.32 0.86
C ASP A 196 -9.04 14.87 1.33
N GLU A 197 -9.32 14.73 2.63
CA GLU A 197 -9.44 13.42 3.27
C GLU A 197 -10.66 12.67 2.71
N VAL A 198 -10.62 11.34 2.63
CA VAL A 198 -11.83 10.51 2.37
C VAL A 198 -12.98 10.92 3.31
N THR A 199 -12.64 11.42 4.50
CA THR A 199 -13.60 11.97 5.47
C THR A 199 -14.34 13.22 4.95
N ASP A 200 -13.72 14.08 4.15
CA ASP A 200 -14.33 15.27 3.58
C ASP A 200 -15.41 14.93 2.58
N TRP A 201 -15.21 13.91 1.74
CA TRP A 201 -16.25 13.43 0.83
C TRP A 201 -17.51 12.96 1.56
N TYR A 202 -17.37 12.35 2.74
CA TYR A 202 -18.53 12.03 3.59
C TYR A 202 -19.15 13.29 4.20
N ARG A 203 -18.36 14.31 4.56
CA ARG A 203 -18.86 15.62 5.04
C ARG A 203 -19.61 16.37 3.94
N GLU A 204 -19.19 16.27 2.68
CA GLU A 204 -19.90 16.83 1.53
C GLU A 204 -21.27 16.17 1.34
N VAL A 205 -21.35 14.83 1.49
CA VAL A 205 -22.64 14.12 1.45
C VAL A 205 -23.54 14.57 2.60
N GLU A 206 -22.99 14.73 3.81
CA GLU A 206 -23.70 15.26 4.99
C GLU A 206 -24.24 16.68 4.71
N ALA A 207 -23.40 17.58 4.20
CA ALA A 207 -23.78 18.96 3.85
C ALA A 207 -24.84 19.01 2.75
N GLY A 208 -24.68 18.23 1.67
CA GLY A 208 -25.65 18.14 0.59
C GLY A 208 -27.01 17.62 1.07
N ALA A 209 -27.02 16.67 2.02
CA ALA A 209 -28.27 16.19 2.63
C ALA A 209 -28.92 17.25 3.52
N ALA A 210 -28.13 18.05 4.25
CA ALA A 210 -28.64 19.19 5.01
C ALA A 210 -29.30 20.24 4.10
N GLU A 211 -28.69 20.56 2.97
CA GLU A 211 -29.29 21.50 2.00
C GLU A 211 -30.65 21.01 1.46
N VAL A 212 -30.81 19.70 1.23
CA VAL A 212 -32.10 19.13 0.82
C VAL A 212 -33.15 19.33 1.94
N ARG A 213 -32.77 19.13 3.20
CA ARG A 213 -33.67 19.30 4.36
C ARG A 213 -34.08 20.75 4.56
N ASP A 214 -33.15 21.69 4.37
CA ASP A 214 -33.41 23.12 4.44
C ASP A 214 -34.37 23.55 3.34
N ALA A 215 -34.20 23.04 2.12
CA ALA A 215 -35.10 23.28 0.99
C ALA A 215 -36.52 22.75 1.23
N VAL A 216 -36.68 21.64 1.96
CA VAL A 216 -37.98 21.09 2.36
C VAL A 216 -38.65 21.93 3.46
N SER A 217 -37.84 22.52 4.35
CA SER A 217 -38.31 23.27 5.52
C SER A 217 -38.59 24.75 5.25
N LEU A 218 -38.09 25.29 4.14
CA LEU A 218 -38.28 26.68 3.74
C LEU A 218 -39.79 26.97 3.58
N PRO A 219 -40.36 27.92 4.35
CA PRO A 219 -41.74 28.34 4.16
C PRO A 219 -41.91 28.90 2.75
N LEU A 220 -43.02 28.56 2.10
CA LEU A 220 -43.43 29.21 0.85
C LEU A 220 -43.41 30.72 1.08
N SER A 221 -42.39 31.40 0.53
CA SER A 221 -42.39 32.84 0.40
C SER A 221 -43.58 33.18 -0.50
N PHE A 222 -44.70 33.52 0.12
CA PHE A 222 -45.77 34.22 -0.56
C PHE A 222 -45.24 35.61 -0.85
N GLY A 223 -44.62 35.77 -2.02
CA GLY A 223 -44.23 37.07 -2.53
C GLY A 223 -45.48 37.95 -2.66
N ASP A 224 -45.39 39.12 -2.05
CA ASP A 224 -46.28 40.26 -2.25
C ASP A 224 -46.61 40.44 -3.74
N ARG A 225 -47.89 40.29 -4.08
CA ARG A 225 -48.50 40.85 -5.30
C ARG A 225 -49.92 41.29 -4.99
#